data_AF-A0A925BRN0-F1
#
_entry.id   AF-A0A925BRN0-F1
#
_cell.length_a   1.000
_cell.length_b   1.000
_cell.length_c   1.000
_cell.angle_alpha   90.00
_cell.angle_beta   90.00
_cell.angle_gamma   90.00
#
_symmetry.space_group_name_H-M   'P 1'
#
loop_
_entity.id
_entity.type
_entity.pdbx_description
1 polymer ?
#
loop_
_entity_poly.entity_id
_entity_poly.type
_entity_poly.pdbx_seq_one_letter_code
_entity_poly.pdbx_strand_id
1 'polypeptide(L)' 'MNDSLDRTPIEDLHLSMKTLGSLKRTQIQTIGDLMNYTEEDLKILDQESGEEVIHALQERFGLTLPENDLQ' A
#
# COMPACT_ATOMS: atom_id res chain seq x y z
N MET A 1 -7.25 -11.72 -11.54
CA MET A 1 -6.72 -12.80 -10.68
C MET A 1 -5.36 -12.34 -10.12
N ASN A 2 -5.33 -11.73 -8.94
CA ASN A 2 -4.09 -11.39 -8.23
C ASN A 2 -4.06 -12.02 -6.82
N ASP A 3 -4.67 -13.21 -6.65
CA ASP A 3 -4.82 -13.93 -5.36
C ASP A 3 -3.48 -14.17 -4.63
N SER A 4 -2.35 -14.14 -5.36
CA SER A 4 -1.01 -14.30 -4.79
C SER A 4 -0.54 -13.05 -4.04
N LEU A 5 -0.95 -11.85 -4.43
CA LEU A 5 -0.56 -10.60 -3.77
C LEU A 5 -1.37 -10.37 -2.49
N ASP A 6 -2.64 -10.80 -2.48
CA ASP A 6 -3.51 -10.63 -1.32
C ASP A 6 -2.99 -11.31 -0.06
N ARG A 7 -2.17 -12.36 -0.22
CA ARG A 7 -1.55 -13.09 0.90
C ARG A 7 -0.11 -12.68 1.14
N THR A 8 0.46 -11.82 0.30
CA THR A 8 1.82 -11.33 0.44
C THR A 8 1.84 -10.24 1.50
N PRO A 9 2.66 -10.38 2.56
CA PRO A 9 2.78 -9.33 3.56
C PRO A 9 3.43 -8.09 2.97
N ILE A 10 3.03 -6.90 3.44
CA ILE A 10 3.68 -5.63 3.06
C ILE A 10 5.18 -5.59 3.43
N GLU A 11 5.62 -6.47 4.32
CA GLU A 11 7.02 -6.62 4.69
C GLU A 11 7.87 -7.13 3.50
N ASP A 12 7.26 -7.84 2.55
CA ASP A 12 7.91 -8.32 1.31
C ASP A 12 8.13 -7.20 0.29
N LEU A 13 7.39 -6.09 0.41
CA LEU A 13 7.68 -4.84 -0.31
C LEU A 13 8.95 -4.15 0.23
N HIS A 14 9.48 -4.58 1.40
CA HIS A 14 10.62 -3.96 2.07
C HIS A 14 10.45 -2.44 2.26
N LEU A 15 9.24 -2.01 2.64
CA LEU A 15 8.92 -0.61 2.95
C LEU A 15 9.70 -0.08 4.16
N SER A 16 9.76 1.24 4.33
CA SER A 16 10.39 1.82 5.51
C SER A 16 9.62 1.45 6.79
N MET A 17 10.34 1.34 7.92
CA MET A 17 9.75 1.04 9.23
C MET A 17 8.65 2.03 9.63
N LYS A 18 8.72 3.28 9.15
CA LYS A 18 7.68 4.29 9.36
C LYS A 18 6.38 3.90 8.66
N THR A 19 6.47 3.62 7.36
CA THR A 19 5.38 3.15 6.50
C THR A 19 4.78 1.85 7.02
N LEU A 20 5.62 0.84 7.30
CA LEU A 20 5.18 -0.41 7.93
C LEU A 20 4.47 -0.18 9.27
N GLY A 21 4.94 0.77 10.06
CA GLY A 21 4.32 1.14 11.33
C GLY A 21 2.95 1.81 11.17
N SER A 22 2.79 2.68 10.17
CA SER A 22 1.52 3.31 9.82
C SER A 22 0.51 2.28 9.32
N LEU A 23 0.93 1.42 8.40
CA LEU A 23 0.11 0.33 7.84
C LEU A 23 -0.30 -0.67 8.94
N LYS A 24 0.59 -1.04 9.86
CA LYS A 24 0.26 -1.90 11.01
C LYS A 24 -0.80 -1.28 11.93
N ARG A 25 -0.86 0.06 12.07
CA ARG A 25 -1.91 0.74 12.87
C ARG A 25 -3.26 0.75 12.17
N THR A 26 -3.28 0.83 10.84
CA THR A 26 -4.50 0.82 10.02
C THR A 26 -4.99 -0.59 9.72
N GLN A 27 -4.38 -1.61 10.34
CA GLN A 27 -4.61 -3.03 10.12
C GLN A 27 -4.20 -3.54 8.74
N ILE A 28 -3.45 -2.76 7.97
CA ILE A 28 -2.87 -3.19 6.71
C ILE A 28 -1.63 -4.03 6.99
N GLN A 29 -1.75 -5.33 6.73
CA GLN A 29 -0.66 -6.29 6.93
C GLN A 29 -0.22 -6.95 5.63
N THR A 30 -1.07 -6.91 4.61
CA THR A 30 -0.86 -7.56 3.31
C THR A 30 -1.00 -6.57 2.16
N ILE A 31 -0.46 -6.92 0.98
CA ILE A 31 -0.65 -6.15 -0.25
C ILE A 31 -2.13 -6.14 -0.66
N GLY A 32 -2.89 -7.19 -0.35
CA GLY A 32 -4.35 -7.22 -0.58
C GLY A 32 -5.08 -6.18 0.24
N ASP A 33 -4.78 -6.10 1.54
CA ASP A 33 -5.31 -5.03 2.40
C ASP A 33 -4.94 -3.66 1.82
N LEU A 34 -3.68 -3.47 1.45
CA LEU A 34 -3.18 -2.22 0.88
C LEU A 34 -3.87 -1.84 -0.43
N MET A 35 -4.16 -2.80 -1.30
CA MET A 35 -4.87 -2.59 -2.57
C MET A 35 -6.35 -2.23 -2.37
N ASN A 36 -6.92 -2.41 -1.17
CA ASN A 36 -8.25 -1.89 -0.85
C ASN A 36 -8.25 -0.39 -0.48
N TYR A 37 -7.07 0.24 -0.38
CA TYR A 37 -6.94 1.68 -0.11
C TYR A 37 -6.59 2.45 -1.38
N THR A 38 -6.92 3.73 -1.40
CA THR A 38 -6.57 4.65 -2.49
C THR A 38 -5.35 5.49 -2.12
N GLU A 39 -4.76 6.19 -3.10
CA GLU A 39 -3.70 7.16 -2.76
C GLU A 39 -4.20 8.24 -1.80
N GLU A 40 -5.45 8.66 -1.91
CA GLU A 40 -6.05 9.64 -1.00
C GLU A 40 -6.17 9.09 0.42
N ASP A 41 -6.68 7.87 0.62
CA ASP A 41 -6.76 7.28 1.96
C ASP A 41 -5.38 7.19 2.62
N LEU A 42 -4.36 6.80 1.85
CA LEU A 42 -3.00 6.75 2.33
C LEU A 42 -2.46 8.16 2.62
N LYS A 43 -2.70 9.15 1.74
CA LYS A 43 -2.29 10.55 1.94
C LYS A 43 -2.99 11.22 3.13
N ILE A 44 -4.25 10.86 3.43
CA ILE A 44 -5.04 11.36 4.57
C ILE A 44 -4.45 10.85 5.90
N LEU A 45 -3.98 9.61 5.91
CA LEU A 45 -3.38 8.99 7.10
C LEU A 45 -1.93 9.43 7.29
N ASP A 46 -1.12 9.37 6.23
CA ASP A 46 0.28 9.74 6.24
C ASP A 46 0.81 9.97 4.80
N GLN A 47 1.04 11.23 4.45
CA GLN A 47 1.52 11.63 3.12
C GLN A 47 2.83 10.92 2.73
N GLU A 48 3.78 10.78 3.67
CA GLU A 48 5.09 10.12 3.45
C GLU A 48 4.90 8.62 3.14
N SER A 49 4.04 7.94 3.91
CA SER A 49 3.74 6.52 3.73
C SER A 49 2.99 6.23 2.42
N GLY A 50 2.07 7.11 2.01
CA GLY A 50 1.32 6.93 0.76
C GLY A 50 2.21 6.96 -0.47
N GLU A 51 3.09 7.96 -0.58
CA GLU A 51 4.05 8.05 -1.68
C GLU A 51 5.00 6.85 -1.71
N GLU A 52 5.52 6.42 -0.55
CA GLU A 52 6.45 5.29 -0.48
C GLU A 52 5.79 3.96 -0.89
N VAL A 53 4.54 3.74 -0.48
CA VAL A 53 3.76 2.58 -0.92
C VAL A 53 3.60 2.55 -2.43
N ILE A 54 3.19 3.68 -3.02
CA ILE A 54 2.95 3.79 -4.47
C ILE A 54 4.26 3.51 -5.23
N HIS A 55 5.35 4.12 -4.78
CA HIS A 55 6.68 3.89 -5.36
C HIS A 55 7.11 2.42 -5.25
N ALA A 56 6.97 1.80 -4.08
CA ALA A 56 7.37 0.41 -3.88
C ALA A 56 6.53 -0.56 -4.72
N LEU A 57 5.21 -0.34 -4.81
CA LEU A 57 4.33 -1.12 -5.67
C LEU A 57 4.71 -0.96 -7.15
N GLN A 58 5.00 0.27 -7.58
CA GLN A 58 5.38 0.57 -8.95
C GLN A 58 6.74 -0.05 -9.32
N GLU A 59 7.74 0.06 -8.44
CA GLU A 59 9.07 -0.50 -8.72
C GLU A 59 9.11 -2.02 -8.65
N ARG A 60 8.38 -2.63 -7.71
CA ARG A 60 8.43 -4.09 -7.46
C ARG A 60 7.46 -4.87 -8.34
N PHE A 61 6.25 -4.35 -8.48
CA PHE A 61 5.15 -5.04 -9.16
C PHE A 61 4.73 -4.35 -10.46
N GLY A 62 5.19 -3.12 -10.72
CA GLY A 62 4.68 -2.33 -11.84
C GLY A 62 3.23 -1.91 -11.66
N LEU A 63 2.74 -1.88 -10.40
CA LEU A 63 1.36 -1.55 -10.07
C LEU A 63 1.29 -0.15 -9.46
N THR A 64 0.25 0.59 -9.81
CA THR A 64 -0.04 1.92 -9.25
C THR A 64 -1.42 1.88 -8.61
N LEU A 65 -1.56 2.54 -7.46
CA LEU A 65 -2.85 2.73 -6.80
C LEU A 65 -3.67 3.78 -7.57
N PRO A 66 -5.00 3.66 -7.61
CA PRO A 66 -5.85 4.72 -8.14
C PRO A 66 -5.90 5.90 -7.15
N GLU A 67 -5.70 7.11 -7.67
CA GLU A 67 -5.78 8.34 -6.84
C GLU A 67 -7.21 8.61 -6.36
N ASN A 68 -8.23 8.20 -7.12
CA ASN A 68 -9.62 8.49 -6.83
C ASN A 68 -10.51 7.34 -7.32
N ASP A 69 -11.21 6.66 -6.41
CA ASP A 69 -12.30 5.76 -6.79
C ASP A 69 -13.53 6.62 -7.10
N LEU A 70 -13.50 7.30 -8.26
CA LEU A 70 -14.70 7.91 -8.84
C LEU A 70 -15.61 6.80 -9.34
N GLN A 71 -16.29 6.12 -8.43
CA GLN A 71 -17.49 5.34 -8.73
C GLN A 71 -18.74 6.23 -8.74
#